data_AF-A0A530QGK4-F1
#
_entry.id   AF-A0A530QGK4-F1
#
_cell.length_a   1.000
_cell.length_b   1.000
_cell.length_c   1.000
_cell.angle_alpha   90.00
_cell.angle_beta   90.00
_cell.angle_gamma   90.00
#
_symmetry.space_group_name_H-M   'P 1'
#
loop_
_entity.id
_entity.type
_entity.pdbx_description
1 polymer ?
#
loop_
_entity_poly.entity_id
_entity_poly.type
_entity_poly.pdbx_seq_one_letter_code
_entity_poly.pdbx_strand_id
1 'polypeptide(L)' 'GLPIAIKDLALTKGLRTTFGSPIFADFVPQEDDFFVERIRKAGAIIIGKTNVPEFGLGSNTYNTVFGPTLNAFD' A
#
# COMPACT_ATOMS: atom_id res chain seq x y z
N GLY A 1 5.25 19.39 -0.40
CA GLY A 1 5.25 18.22 -1.29
C GLY A 1 3.84 17.86 -1.69
N LEU A 2 3.65 17.17 -2.82
CA LEU A 2 2.34 16.63 -3.23
C LEU A 2 1.97 15.41 -2.34
N PRO A 3 0.75 15.35 -1.76
CA PRO A 3 0.28 14.17 -1.04
C PRO A 3 0.08 12.98 -1.98
N ILE A 4 0.64 11.82 -1.65
CA ILE A 4 0.53 10.58 -2.43
C ILE A 4 0.31 9.41 -1.49
N ALA A 5 -0.63 8.52 -1.82
CA ALA A 5 -0.73 7.21 -1.18
C ALA A 5 -0.02 6.15 -2.02
N ILE A 6 0.60 5.16 -1.36
CA ILE A 6 1.32 4.07 -2.04
C ILE A 6 0.50 2.79 -1.97
N LYS A 7 0.35 2.10 -3.09
CA LYS A 7 -0.35 0.81 -3.13
C LYS A 7 0.30 -0.18 -2.17
N ASP A 8 -0.48 -0.91 -1.38
CA ASP A 8 0.05 -1.81 -0.33
C ASP A 8 0.77 -3.07 -0.85
N LEU A 9 1.09 -3.09 -2.15
CA LEU A 9 1.97 -4.07 -2.79
C LEU A 9 3.41 -3.56 -2.93
N ALA A 10 3.67 -2.30 -2.59
CA ALA A 10 5.00 -1.73 -2.64
C ALA A 10 5.58 -1.57 -1.24
N LEU A 11 6.84 -1.97 -1.09
CA LEU A 11 7.60 -1.76 0.14
C LEU A 11 7.73 -0.25 0.39
N THR A 12 7.42 0.16 1.60
CA THR A 12 7.57 1.55 2.03
C THR A 12 8.19 1.54 3.40
N LYS A 13 9.46 1.94 3.48
CA LYS A 13 10.26 1.93 4.69
C LYS A 13 9.53 2.64 5.82
N GLY A 14 9.38 1.93 6.94
CA GLY A 14 8.75 2.45 8.16
C GLY A 14 7.22 2.51 8.12
N LEU A 15 6.58 2.07 7.03
CA LEU A 15 5.13 1.91 6.96
C LEU A 15 4.79 0.44 6.75
N ARG A 16 3.72 -0.03 7.38
CA ARG A 16 3.24 -1.40 7.21
C ARG A 16 2.98 -1.70 5.73
N THR A 17 3.50 -2.82 5.23
CA THR A 17 3.20 -3.32 3.88
C THR A 17 2.65 -4.72 4.02
N THR A 18 1.33 -4.88 3.88
CA THR A 18 0.65 -6.15 4.20
C THR A 18 0.41 -7.02 2.98
N PHE A 19 0.55 -6.47 1.77
CA PHE A 19 0.13 -7.13 0.53
C PHE A 19 -1.34 -7.56 0.54
N GLY A 20 -2.17 -6.99 1.42
CA GLY A 20 -3.52 -7.49 1.68
C GLY A 20 -3.57 -8.92 2.23
N SER A 21 -2.48 -9.45 2.80
CA SER A 21 -2.40 -10.83 3.30
C SER A 21 -2.26 -10.87 4.82
N PRO A 22 -2.97 -11.77 5.52
CA PRO A 22 -2.76 -12.00 6.96
C PRO A 22 -1.31 -12.38 7.31
N ILE A 23 -0.57 -12.99 6.38
CA ILE A 23 0.84 -13.41 6.58
C ILE A 23 1.73 -12.20 6.88
N PHE A 24 1.43 -11.04 6.28
CA PHE A 24 2.22 -9.81 6.39
C PHE A 24 1.46 -8.70 7.14
N ALA A 25 0.42 -9.05 7.90
CA ALA A 25 -0.45 -8.08 8.56
C ALA A 25 0.31 -7.03 9.37
N ASP A 26 1.44 -7.41 9.99
CA ASP A 26 2.29 -6.53 10.82
C ASP A 26 3.69 -6.30 10.24
N PHE A 27 3.91 -6.63 8.97
CA PHE A 27 5.21 -6.47 8.33
C PHE A 27 5.53 -4.99 8.07
N VAL A 28 6.66 -4.52 8.61
CA VAL A 28 7.20 -3.17 8.37
C VAL A 28 8.55 -3.29 7.63
N PRO A 29 8.61 -2.93 6.34
CA PRO A 29 9.83 -2.99 5.54
C PRO A 29 10.92 -2.05 6.07
N GLN A 30 12.18 -2.48 5.91
CA GLN A 30 13.36 -1.67 6.25
C GLN A 30 13.85 -0.80 5.08
N GLU A 31 13.29 -1.01 3.90
CA GLU A 31 13.62 -0.30 2.67
C GLU A 31 12.36 0.08 1.89
N ASP A 32 12.51 1.11 1.05
CA ASP A 32 11.51 1.52 0.08
C ASP A 32 11.74 0.73 -1.21
N ASP A 33 10.66 0.42 -1.93
CA ASP A 33 10.81 0.05 -3.34
C ASP A 33 11.39 1.22 -4.12
N PHE A 34 12.09 0.92 -5.21
CA PHE A 34 12.83 1.89 -6.00
C PHE A 34 12.02 3.13 -6.43
N PHE A 35 10.76 2.92 -6.83
CA PHE A 35 9.91 4.04 -7.24
C PHE A 35 9.41 4.86 -6.03
N VAL A 36 9.19 4.22 -4.88
CA VAL A 36 8.79 4.88 -3.62
C VAL A 36 9.93 5.78 -3.13
N GLU A 37 11.17 5.30 -3.17
CA GLU A 37 12.37 6.08 -2.85
C GLU A 37 12.46 7.32 -3.74
N ARG A 38 12.26 7.17 -5.06
CA ARG A 38 12.29 8.29 -6.02
C ARG A 38 11.19 9.31 -5.75
N ILE A 39 9.97 8.86 -5.47
CA ILE A 39 8.83 9.73 -5.14
C ILE A 39 9.13 10.54 -3.86
N ARG A 40 9.69 9.91 -2.82
CA ARG A 40 10.15 10.60 -1.60
C ARG A 40 11.23 11.62 -1.89
N LYS A 41 12.27 11.26 -2.66
CA LYS A 41 13.36 12.17 -3.06
C LYS A 41 12.87 13.36 -3.88
N ALA A 42 11.80 13.20 -4.65
CA ALA A 42 11.14 14.29 -5.37
C ALA A 42 10.31 15.22 -4.45
N GLY A 43 10.24 14.95 -3.15
CA GLY A 43 9.57 15.78 -2.15
C GLY A 43 8.09 15.47 -1.95
N ALA A 44 7.60 14.31 -2.37
CA ALA A 44 6.23 13.88 -2.08
C ALA A 44 6.00 13.62 -0.59
N ILE A 45 4.77 13.81 -0.13
CA ILE A 45 4.33 13.50 1.23
C ILE A 45 3.53 12.20 1.16
N ILE A 46 4.09 11.10 1.66
CA ILE A 46 3.37 9.82 1.69
C ILE A 46 2.35 9.85 2.82
N ILE A 47 1.06 9.82 2.48
CA ILE A 47 -0.05 9.95 3.44
C ILE A 47 -0.60 8.61 3.94
N GLY A 48 -0.17 7.50 3.35
CA GLY A 48 -0.60 6.16 3.77
C GLY A 48 -0.47 5.11 2.68
N LYS A 49 -1.07 3.95 2.97
CA LYS A 49 -1.13 2.80 2.06
C LYS A 49 -2.56 2.62 1.54
N THR A 50 -2.73 2.21 0.30
CA THR A 50 -4.07 1.89 -0.26
C THR A 50 -4.34 0.40 -0.24
N ASN A 51 -5.60 0.03 -0.01
CA ASN A 51 -6.05 -1.36 0.05
C ASN A 51 -5.85 -2.08 -1.30
N VAL A 52 -5.68 -3.40 -1.25
CA VAL A 52 -5.35 -4.25 -2.41
C VAL A 52 -6.03 -5.62 -2.29
N PRO A 53 -6.31 -6.33 -3.40
CA PRO A 53 -6.52 -7.77 -3.31
C PRO A 53 -5.27 -8.46 -2.77
N GLU A 54 -5.44 -9.57 -2.06
CA GLU A 54 -4.32 -10.33 -1.50
C GLU A 54 -3.27 -10.66 -2.57
N PHE A 55 -2.02 -10.24 -2.36
CA PHE A 55 -0.90 -10.32 -3.30
C PHE A 55 -1.13 -9.68 -4.69
N GLY A 56 -2.14 -8.83 -4.83
CA GLY A 56 -2.54 -8.28 -6.13
C GLY A 56 -3.35 -9.26 -6.98
N LEU A 57 -3.79 -10.39 -6.42
CA LEU A 57 -4.50 -11.44 -7.12
C LEU A 57 -6.01 -11.17 -7.09
N GLY A 58 -6.52 -10.56 -8.16
CA GLY A 58 -7.96 -10.36 -8.35
C GLY A 58 -8.28 -9.03 -9.03
N SER A 59 -9.49 -8.94 -9.58
CA SER A 59 -9.98 -7.74 -10.28
C SER A 59 -10.83 -6.82 -9.40
N ASN A 60 -11.09 -7.22 -8.15
CA ASN A 60 -11.81 -6.44 -7.14
C ASN A 60 -10.94 -6.29 -5.89
N THR A 61 -11.12 -5.22 -5.14
CA THR A 61 -10.29 -4.93 -3.96
C THR A 61 -10.95 -5.46 -2.70
N TYR A 62 -10.55 -6.65 -2.25
CA TYR A 62 -10.97 -7.26 -0.99
C TYR A 62 -9.84 -8.08 -0.39
N ASN A 63 -9.78 -8.13 0.95
CA ASN A 63 -8.92 -9.06 1.69
C ASN A 63 -9.40 -9.20 3.14
N THR A 64 -8.81 -10.15 3.86
CA THR A 64 -9.12 -10.43 5.27
C THR A 64 -8.56 -9.38 6.25
N VAL A 65 -7.58 -8.58 5.84
CA VAL A 65 -6.91 -7.59 6.72
C VAL A 65 -7.75 -6.32 6.89
N PHE A 66 -8.37 -5.84 5.80
CA PHE A 66 -9.06 -4.55 5.74
C PHE A 66 -10.48 -4.63 5.18
N GLY A 67 -10.90 -5.78 4.64
CA GLY A 67 -12.19 -5.94 3.99
C GLY A 67 -12.25 -5.34 2.58
N PRO A 68 -13.46 -5.22 2.00
CA PRO A 68 -13.66 -4.70 0.66
C PRO A 68 -13.50 -3.18 0.61
N THR A 69 -12.86 -2.68 -0.44
CA THR A 69 -13.01 -1.27 -0.86
C THR A 69 -14.17 -1.19 -1.86
N LEU A 70 -15.16 -0.36 -1.54
CA LEU A 70 -16.33 -0.17 -2.37
C LEU A 70 -16.07 0.82 -3.52
N ASN A 71 -17.02 0.89 -4.45
CA ASN A 71 -17.04 1.93 -5.45
C ASN A 71 -17.39 3.28 -4.77
N ALA A 72 -16.91 4.40 -5.31
CA ALA A 72 -17.25 5.72 -4.77
C ALA A 72 -18.53 6.31 -5.39
N PHE A 73 -18.98 5.72 -6.51
CA PHE A 73 -20.12 6.19 -7.28
C PHE A 73 -21.42 5.44 -6.96
N ASP A 74 -21.35 4.42 -6.10
CA ASP A 74 -22.43 3.58 -5.57
C ASP A 74 -22.00 3.09 -4.18
#